data_AF-A0A971WHJ7-F1
#
_entry.id   AF-A0A971WHJ7-F1
#
_cell.length_a   1.000
_cell.length_b   1.000
_cell.length_c   1.000
_cell.angle_alpha   90.00
_cell.angle_beta   90.00
_cell.angle_gamma   90.00
#
_symmetry.space_group_name_H-M   'P 1'
#
loop_
_entity.id
_entity.type
_entity.pdbx_description
1 polymer ?
#
loop_
_entity_poly.entity_id
_entity_poly.type
_entity_poly.pdbx_seq_one_letter_code
_entity_poly.pdbx_strand_id
1 'polypeptide(L)' 'MREKVEKALDKIRGYLQFEGGDVELVDIEDGVVKVRLKGACSAC' A
#
# COMPACT_ATOMS: atom_id res chain seq x y z
N MET A 1 -13.76 -3.36 7.30
CA MET A 1 -12.40 -3.95 7.16
C MET A 1 -11.52 -3.09 6.27
N ARG A 2 -11.98 -2.67 5.08
CA ARG A 2 -11.23 -1.78 4.17
C ARG A 2 -10.72 -0.50 4.84
N GLU A 3 -11.56 0.23 5.56
CA GLU A 3 -11.16 1.49 6.22
C GLU A 3 -10.00 1.33 7.23
N LYS A 4 -9.94 0.19 7.96
CA LYS A 4 -8.83 -0.09 8.88
C LYS A 4 -7.53 -0.37 8.13
N VAL A 5 -7.63 -1.07 7.00
CA VAL A 5 -6.50 -1.36 6.10
C VAL A 5 -6.02 -0.08 5.43
N GLU A 6 -6.93 0.78 4.97
CA GLU A 6 -6.57 2.08 4.41
C GLU A 6 -5.87 2.98 5.42
N LYS A 7 -6.38 3.09 6.66
CA LYS A 7 -5.69 3.85 7.73
C LYS A 7 -4.30 3.28 8.06
N ALA A 8 -4.11 1.98 7.95
CA ALA A 8 -2.81 1.35 8.15
C ALA A 8 -1.88 1.65 6.97
N LEU A 9 -2.37 1.53 5.73
CA LEU A 9 -1.63 1.84 4.51
C LEU A 9 -1.25 3.33 4.44
N ASP A 10 -2.11 4.23 4.89
CA ASP A 10 -1.88 5.68 4.87
C ASP A 10 -0.68 6.09 5.73
N LYS A 11 -0.51 5.45 6.89
CA LYS A 11 0.66 5.65 7.75
C LYS A 11 1.98 5.24 7.08
N ILE A 12 1.93 4.23 6.22
CA ILE A 12 3.13 3.67 5.57
C ILE A 12 3.39 4.39 4.23
N ARG A 13 2.33 4.86 3.55
CA ARG A 13 2.40 5.64 2.30
C ARG A 13 3.29 6.86 2.44
N GLY A 14 3.19 7.60 3.56
CA GLY A 14 4.06 8.76 3.78
C GLY A 14 5.55 8.43 3.74
N TYR A 15 5.93 7.25 4.26
CA TYR A 15 7.31 6.77 4.21
C TYR A 15 7.70 6.28 2.81
N LEU A 16 6.82 5.50 2.18
CA LEU A 16 7.03 4.99 0.82
C LEU A 16 7.18 6.12 -0.20
N GLN A 17 6.33 7.16 -0.13
CA GLN A 17 6.37 8.33 -1.00
C GLN A 17 7.63 9.15 -0.81
N PHE A 18 8.14 9.25 0.42
CA PHE A 18 9.42 9.90 0.70
C PHE A 18 10.58 9.19 0.01
N GLU A 19 10.54 7.85 -0.05
CA GLU A 19 11.50 7.02 -0.78
C GLU A 19 11.21 6.93 -2.30
N GLY A 20 10.20 7.65 -2.79
CA GLY A 20 9.80 7.67 -4.21
C GLY A 20 8.99 6.46 -4.66
N GLY A 21 8.51 5.64 -3.73
CA GLY A 21 7.58 4.55 -3.94
C GLY A 21 6.13 4.91 -3.59
N ASP A 22 5.19 4.05 -3.97
CA ASP A 22 3.79 4.17 -3.54
C ASP A 22 3.17 2.76 -3.43
N VAL A 23 2.04 2.65 -2.75
CA VAL A 23 1.30 1.40 -2.59
C VAL A 23 -0.19 1.66 -2.78
N GLU A 24 -0.82 0.84 -3.62
CA GLU A 24 -2.27 0.87 -3.86
C GLU A 24 -2.93 -0.42 -3.45
N LEU A 25 -4.04 -0.29 -2.73
CA LEU A 25 -4.89 -1.41 -2.37
C LEU A 25 -5.65 -1.88 -3.61
N VAL A 26 -5.41 -3.12 -4.04
CA VAL A 26 -6.06 -3.71 -5.22
C VAL A 26 -7.30 -4.48 -4.80
N ASP A 27 -7.16 -5.34 -3.78
CA ASP A 27 -8.30 -6.11 -3.29
C ASP A 27 -8.09 -6.64 -1.87
N ILE A 28 -9.19 -7.07 -1.23
CA ILE A 28 -9.20 -7.73 0.07
C ILE A 28 -10.14 -8.92 0.01
N GLU A 29 -9.58 -10.13 0.08
CA GLU A 29 -10.31 -11.40 0.02
C GLU A 29 -9.88 -12.28 1.18
N ASP A 30 -10.84 -12.82 1.95
CA ASP A 30 -10.61 -13.77 3.05
C ASP A 30 -9.49 -13.37 4.04
N GLY A 31 -9.35 -12.07 4.32
CA GLY A 31 -8.31 -11.54 5.22
C GLY A 31 -6.93 -11.35 4.58
N VAL A 32 -6.77 -11.74 3.30
CA VAL A 32 -5.58 -11.45 2.49
C VAL A 32 -5.76 -10.11 1.79
N VAL A 33 -4.79 -9.22 1.97
CA VAL A 33 -4.78 -7.89 1.36
C VAL A 33 -3.85 -7.90 0.16
N LYS A 34 -4.41 -7.74 -1.04
CA LYS A 34 -3.65 -7.59 -2.28
C LYS A 34 -3.32 -6.12 -2.49
N VAL A 35 -2.03 -5.81 -2.56
CA VAL A 35 -1.53 -4.47 -2.83
C VAL A 35 -0.65 -4.47 -4.07
N ARG A 36 -0.64 -3.34 -4.78
CA ARG A 36 0.25 -3.08 -5.90
C ARG A 36 1.23 -2.00 -5.49
N LEU A 37 2.52 -2.34 -5.54
CA LEU A 37 3.60 -1.39 -5.36
C LEU A 37 3.79 -0.58 -6.65
N LYS A 38 4.02 0.72 -6.51
CA LYS A 38 4.27 1.67 -7.60
C LYS A 38 5.53 2.49 -7.29
N GLY A 39 6.06 3.19 -8.30
CA GLY A 39 7.24 4.05 -8.16
C GLY A 39 8.53 3.26 -7.95
N ALA A 40 9.46 3.80 -7.18
CA ALA A 40 10.76 3.19 -6.87
C ALA A 40 10.62 1.78 -6.25
N CYS A 41 9.53 1.52 -5.52
CA CYS A 41 9.24 0.20 -4.94
C CYS A 41 8.90 -0.89 -5.97
N SER A 42 8.65 -0.53 -7.23
CA SER A 42 8.38 -1.50 -8.30
C SER A 42 9.64 -1.91 -9.09
N ALA A 43 10.78 -1.28 -8.80
CA ALA A 43 12.00 -1.39 -9.61
C ALA A 43 13.22 -1.97 -8.87
N CYS A 44 13.03 -2.58 -7.69
CA CYS A 44 14.11 -3.20 -6.90
C CYS A 44 13.85 -4.69 -6.68
#